data_AF-A0AAD5A0Q8-F1
#
_entry.id   AF-A0AAD5A0Q8-F1
#
_cell.length_a   1.000
_cell.length_b   1.000
_cell.length_c   1.000
_cell.angle_alpha   90.00
_cell.angle_beta   90.00
_cell.angle_gamma   90.00
#
_symmetry.space_group_name_H-M   'P 1'
#
loop_
_entity.id
_entity.type
_entity.pdbx_description
1 polymer ?
#
loop_
_entity_poly.entity_id
_entity_poly.type
_entity_poly.pdbx_seq_one_letter_code
_entity_poly.pdbx_strand_id
1 'polypeptide(L)' 'IHCDSVCAEGRWGPNCSLPCNCKNGASCSPDEGTCECAPGFRGNTCQR' A
#
# COMPACT_ATOMS: atom_id res chain seq x y z
N ILE A 1 -19.75 13.75 0.59
CA ILE A 1 -18.77 13.28 -0.40
C ILE A 1 -18.09 12.07 0.26
N HIS A 2 -18.26 10.87 -0.29
CA HIS A 2 -17.65 9.66 0.28
C HIS A 2 -16.24 9.54 -0.30
N CYS A 3 -15.21 9.64 0.55
CA CYS A 3 -13.82 9.37 0.16
C CYS A 3 -13.50 7.87 0.29
N ASP A 4 -14.46 6.99 -0.03
CA ASP A 4 -14.37 5.54 0.17
C ASP A 4 -13.84 4.78 -1.06
N SER A 5 -13.31 5.48 -2.07
CA SER A 5 -12.69 4.84 -3.25
C SER A 5 -11.21 4.50 -3.01
N VAL A 6 -10.81 4.28 -1.77
CA VAL A 6 -9.49 3.71 -1.50
C VAL A 6 -9.56 2.21 -1.77
N CYS A 7 -8.64 1.76 -2.61
CA CYS A 7 -8.57 0.36 -3.00
C CYS A 7 -8.49 -0.55 -1.79
N ALA A 8 -9.13 -1.73 -1.90
CA ALA A 8 -9.06 -2.73 -0.85
C ALA A 8 -7.60 -3.00 -0.47
N GLU A 9 -7.36 -3.21 0.83
CA GLU A 9 -6.02 -3.40 1.38
C GLU A 9 -5.22 -4.42 0.54
N GLY A 10 -4.06 -3.99 0.06
CA GLY A 10 -3.25 -4.78 -0.87
C GLY A 10 -3.39 -4.39 -2.35
N ARG A 11 -4.12 -3.34 -2.71
CA ARG A 11 -4.21 -2.82 -4.09
C ARG A 11 -4.13 -1.30 -4.16
N TRP A 12 -3.76 -0.77 -5.33
CA TRP A 12 -3.61 0.66 -5.59
C TRP A 12 -3.79 0.97 -7.09
N GLY A 13 -3.73 2.26 -7.42
CA GLY A 13 -3.75 2.75 -8.81
C GLY A 13 -5.15 2.75 -9.44
N PRO A 14 -5.25 3.04 -10.75
CA PRO A 14 -6.54 3.21 -11.42
C PRO A 14 -7.37 1.93 -11.35
N ASN A 15 -8.57 2.04 -10.78
CA ASN A 15 -9.49 0.92 -10.53
C ASN A 15 -8.90 -0.22 -9.65
N CYS A 16 -7.89 0.05 -8.82
CA CYS A 16 -7.28 -0.97 -7.95
C CYS A 16 -6.62 -2.12 -8.73
N SER A 17 -6.18 -1.82 -9.94
CA SER A 17 -5.59 -2.79 -10.87
C SER A 17 -4.17 -3.19 -10.48
N LEU A 18 -3.48 -2.37 -9.67
CA LEU A 18 -2.11 -2.63 -9.26
C LEU A 18 -2.09 -3.29 -7.87
N PRO A 19 -1.41 -4.44 -7.71
CA PRO A 19 -1.24 -5.05 -6.40
C PRO A 19 -0.17 -4.31 -5.58
N CYS A 20 -0.43 -4.15 -4.28
CA CYS A 20 0.57 -3.73 -3.33
C CYS A 20 1.44 -4.93 -2.93
N ASN A 21 2.76 -4.74 -2.97
CA ASN A 21 3.73 -5.78 -2.63
C ASN A 21 4.42 -5.52 -1.28
N CYS A 22 3.77 -4.77 -0.39
CA CYS A 22 4.29 -4.45 0.92
C CYS A 22 4.36 -5.71 1.80
N LYS A 23 5.45 -5.88 2.54
CA LYS A 23 5.74 -7.01 3.43
C LYS A 23 5.71 -6.55 4.90
N ASN A 24 5.75 -7.50 5.82
CA ASN A 24 5.91 -7.24 7.25
C ASN A 24 4.82 -6.35 7.88
N GLY A 25 3.58 -6.48 7.41
CA GLY A 25 2.46 -5.68 7.94
C GLY A 25 2.52 -4.19 7.58
N ALA A 26 3.28 -3.85 6.53
CA ALA A 26 3.32 -2.50 6.00
C ALA A 26 1.99 -2.10 5.34
N SER A 27 1.61 -0.85 5.51
CA SER A 27 0.43 -0.26 4.87
C SER A 27 0.78 0.20 3.46
N CYS A 28 -0.15 0.06 2.53
CA CYS A 28 0.04 0.50 1.16
C CYS A 28 -0.84 1.72 0.87
N SER A 29 -0.25 2.77 0.30
CA SER A 29 -1.01 3.93 -0.10
C SER A 29 -1.90 3.60 -1.30
N PRO A 30 -3.22 3.82 -1.21
CA PRO A 30 -4.16 3.52 -2.30
C PRO A 30 -4.00 4.47 -3.51
N ASP A 31 -3.45 5.67 -3.29
CA ASP A 31 -3.17 6.69 -4.31
C ASP A 31 -1.87 6.42 -5.09
N GLU A 32 -0.74 6.28 -4.40
CA GLU A 32 0.60 6.17 -4.99
C GLU A 32 1.15 4.73 -5.02
N GLY A 33 0.57 3.81 -4.25
CA GLY A 33 1.11 2.44 -4.11
C GLY A 33 2.37 2.34 -3.26
N THR A 34 2.71 3.40 -2.54
CA THR A 34 3.88 3.46 -1.66
C THR A 34 3.64 2.63 -0.39
N CYS A 35 4.68 1.93 0.07
CA CYS A 35 4.60 1.14 1.29
C CYS A 35 5.07 1.97 2.49
N GLU A 36 4.18 2.19 3.46
CA GLU A 36 4.52 2.67 4.79
C GLU A 36 4.95 1.51 5.67
N CYS A 37 6.25 1.45 5.96
CA CYS A 37 6.85 0.37 6.73
C CYS A 37 6.56 0.52 8.22
N ALA A 38 6.20 -0.60 8.86
CA ALA A 38 6.16 -0.67 10.31
C ALA A 38 7.54 -0.36 10.91
N PRO A 39 7.59 0.16 12.17
CA PRO A 39 8.84 0.55 12.81
C PRO A 39 9.86 -0.61 12.81
N GLY A 40 11.05 -0.35 12.28
CA GLY A 40 12.12 -1.33 12.17
C GLY A 40 12.29 -1.94 10.77
N PHE A 41 11.28 -1.85 9.92
CA PHE A 41 11.35 -2.32 8.53
C PHE A 41 11.72 -1.20 7.56
N ARG A 42 12.39 -1.57 6.47
CA ARG A 42 12.89 -0.66 5.44
C ARG A 42 12.84 -1.27 4.04
N GLY A 43 12.98 -0.40 3.04
CA GLY A 43 12.94 -0.75 1.62
C GLY A 43 11.59 -0.44 0.98
N ASN A 44 11.56 -0.45 -0.35
CA ASN A 44 10.37 -0.12 -1.15
C ASN A 44 9.16 -1.03 -0.86
N THR A 45 9.39 -2.27 -0.45
CA THR A 45 8.36 -3.24 -0.04
C THR A 45 8.39 -3.53 1.46
N CYS A 46 9.16 -2.78 2.26
CA CYS A 46 9.32 -3.01 3.70
C CYS A 46 9.82 -4.42 4.04
N GLN A 47 10.62 -5.01 3.16
CA GLN A 47 11.11 -6.38 3.29
C GLN A 47 12.35 -6.53 4.18
N ARG A 48 13.06 -5.43 4.47
CA ARG A 48 14.37 -5.44 5.14
C ARG A 48 14.29 -4.94 6.57
#